data_AF-A0A0M2URC5-F1
#
_entry.id   AF-A0A0M2URC5-F1
#
_cell.length_a   1.000
_cell.length_b   1.000
_cell.length_c   1.000
_cell.angle_alpha   90.00
_cell.angle_beta   90.00
_cell.angle_gamma   90.00
#
_symmetry.space_group_name_H-M   'P 1'
#
loop_
_entity.id
_entity.type
_entity.pdbx_description
1 polymer ?
#
loop_
_entity_poly.entity_id
_entity_poly.type
_entity_poly.pdbx_seq_one_letter_code
_entity_poly.pdbx_strand_id
1 'polypeptide(L)'
;MAVQRQVKQKVELGHNILVASDQWGFIVDHVVGEKQADVSLVIPLADRLLSRYGEGTIKSISFDKGFYKKENKELLSLYIPEVILPKKGKKNKAEQEEESGKTFKKLRHKHSAVESDINRLEHHGLDRCPDKGLHAFKRYCAMGVLAANLHKLGNVLQEKARKQCEKLRKAA
;
A
#
# COMPACT_ATOMS: atom_id res chain seq x y z
N MET A 1 -4.29 0.01 6.73
CA MET A 1 -3.45 -0.47 5.63
C MET A 1 -3.81 0.29 4.36
N ALA A 2 -2.83 0.69 3.57
CA ALA A 2 -3.03 1.29 2.24
C ALA A 2 -2.44 0.35 1.18
N VAL A 3 -3.12 0.17 0.05
CA VAL A 3 -2.80 -0.83 -0.97
C VAL A 3 -2.73 -0.19 -2.34
N GLN A 4 -1.62 -0.37 -3.04
CA GLN A 4 -1.41 0.22 -4.35
C GLN A 4 -0.68 -0.67 -5.32
N ARG A 5 -0.87 -0.36 -6.61
CA ARG A 5 -0.14 -0.97 -7.71
C ARG A 5 0.98 -0.04 -8.17
N GLN A 6 2.21 -0.54 -8.13
CA GLN A 6 3.31 0.01 -8.88
C GLN A 6 3.24 -0.51 -10.33
N VAL A 7 3.05 0.41 -11.28
CA VAL A 7 2.95 0.13 -12.72
C VAL A 7 4.27 0.48 -13.39
N LYS A 8 4.88 -0.46 -14.10
CA LYS A 8 6.03 -0.16 -14.97
C LYS A 8 5.51 0.32 -16.33
N GLN A 9 5.20 1.61 -16.44
CA GLN A 9 4.49 2.19 -17.59
C GLN A 9 5.34 2.35 -18.87
N LYS A 10 6.63 1.95 -18.87
CA LYS A 10 7.56 2.19 -19.99
C LYS A 10 8.05 0.94 -20.75
N VAL A 11 7.53 -0.26 -20.44
CA VAL A 11 7.94 -1.48 -21.15
C VAL A 11 6.73 -2.38 -21.39
N GLU A 12 6.56 -2.80 -22.64
CA GLU A 12 5.45 -3.63 -23.12
C GLU A 12 5.34 -5.00 -22.42
N LEU A 13 6.31 -5.37 -21.58
CA LEU A 13 6.46 -6.68 -20.94
C LEU A 13 6.70 -6.62 -19.40
N GLY A 14 6.42 -5.48 -18.75
CA GLY A 14 6.64 -5.33 -17.30
C GLY A 14 5.59 -6.05 -16.43
N HIS A 15 6.02 -6.77 -15.39
CA HIS A 15 5.11 -7.25 -14.34
C HIS A 15 4.76 -6.13 -13.36
N ASN A 16 3.52 -6.10 -12.90
CA ASN A 16 3.09 -5.13 -11.89
C ASN A 16 3.44 -5.62 -10.50
N ILE A 17 3.62 -4.70 -9.56
CA ILE A 17 3.84 -5.04 -8.17
C ILE A 17 2.73 -4.39 -7.35
N LEU A 18 2.01 -5.21 -6.60
CA LEU A 18 1.10 -4.77 -5.56
C LEU A 18 1.90 -4.58 -4.27
N VAL A 19 1.70 -3.48 -3.58
CA VAL A 19 2.30 -3.23 -2.27
C VAL A 19 1.23 -2.79 -1.28
N ALA A 20 1.38 -3.23 -0.03
CA ALA A 20 0.55 -2.79 1.08
C ALA A 20 1.44 -2.14 2.15
N SER A 21 1.10 -0.93 2.56
CA SER A 21 1.78 -0.21 3.64
C SER A 21 0.89 -0.01 4.88
N ASP A 22 1.55 0.07 6.03
CA ASP A 22 0.92 0.34 7.32
C ASP A 22 0.77 1.85 7.59
N GLN A 23 0.22 2.21 8.75
CA GLN A 23 0.03 3.61 9.14
C GLN A 23 1.33 4.39 9.38
N TRP A 24 2.47 3.71 9.49
CA TRP A 24 3.79 4.29 9.70
C TRP A 24 4.59 4.43 8.39
N GLY A 25 4.02 3.92 7.28
CA GLY A 25 4.63 3.93 5.96
C GLY A 25 5.61 2.78 5.73
N PHE A 26 5.58 1.73 6.56
CA PHE A 26 6.32 0.50 6.27
C PHE A 26 5.53 -0.37 5.32
N ILE A 27 6.21 -0.95 4.34
CA ILE A 27 5.61 -1.93 3.43
C ILE A 27 5.55 -3.27 4.16
N VAL A 28 4.34 -3.78 4.34
CA VAL A 28 4.05 -4.98 5.11
C VAL A 28 3.75 -6.20 4.24
N ASP A 29 3.29 -5.99 3.00
CA ASP A 29 3.07 -7.05 2.03
C ASP A 29 3.42 -6.55 0.63
N HIS A 30 3.86 -7.47 -0.23
CA HIS A 30 4.06 -7.20 -1.65
C HIS A 30 3.79 -8.46 -2.47
N VAL A 31 3.25 -8.28 -3.69
CA VAL A 31 3.00 -9.36 -4.65
C VAL A 31 3.32 -8.90 -6.06
N VAL A 32 4.01 -9.74 -6.82
CA VAL A 32 4.17 -9.56 -8.26
C VAL A 32 2.91 -10.08 -8.96
N GLY A 33 2.18 -9.19 -9.65
CA GLY A 33 1.01 -9.53 -10.44
C GLY A 33 1.38 -10.15 -11.78
N GLU A 34 0.98 -11.40 -11.99
CA GLU A 34 1.25 -12.18 -13.20
C GLU A 34 0.00 -12.23 -14.09
N LYS A 35 -0.12 -11.31 -15.08
CA LYS A 35 -1.28 -11.23 -16.00
C LYS A 35 -2.65 -11.20 -15.29
N GLN A 36 -2.67 -10.80 -14.03
CA GLN A 36 -3.85 -10.73 -13.18
C GLN A 36 -4.41 -9.30 -13.18
N ALA A 37 -5.74 -9.19 -13.15
CA ALA A 37 -6.39 -7.91 -12.94
C ALA A 37 -6.26 -7.49 -11.47
N ASP A 38 -6.05 -6.20 -11.21
CA ASP A 38 -5.89 -5.64 -9.86
C ASP A 38 -7.03 -6.07 -8.92
N VAL A 39 -8.25 -6.07 -9.44
CA VAL A 39 -9.46 -6.52 -8.74
C VAL A 39 -9.32 -7.95 -8.18
N SER A 40 -8.63 -8.84 -8.88
CA SER A 40 -8.43 -10.23 -8.43
C SER A 40 -7.44 -10.36 -7.27
N LEU A 41 -6.63 -9.34 -7.02
CA LEU A 41 -5.62 -9.34 -5.96
C LEU A 41 -6.16 -8.88 -4.60
N VAL A 42 -7.34 -8.26 -4.56
CA VAL A 42 -7.93 -7.65 -3.36
C VAL A 42 -8.16 -8.68 -2.25
N ILE A 43 -8.89 -9.75 -2.56
CA ILE A 43 -9.22 -10.79 -1.56
C ILE A 43 -7.98 -11.58 -1.13
N PRO A 44 -7.11 -12.07 -2.04
CA PRO A 44 -5.87 -12.74 -1.63
C PRO A 44 -4.96 -11.86 -0.77
N LEU A 45 -4.90 -10.55 -1.03
CA LEU A 45 -4.13 -9.64 -0.19
C LEU A 45 -4.75 -9.51 1.20
N ALA A 46 -6.06 -9.26 1.28
CA ALA A 46 -6.73 -9.11 2.56
C ALA A 46 -6.61 -10.39 3.41
N ASP A 47 -6.76 -11.55 2.80
CA ASP A 47 -6.57 -12.86 3.43
C ASP A 47 -5.16 -13.01 4.05
N ARG A 48 -4.10 -12.70 3.29
CA ARG A 48 -2.73 -12.70 3.82
C ARG A 48 -2.53 -11.72 4.97
N LEU A 49 -3.11 -10.52 4.87
CA LEU A 49 -2.99 -9.50 5.91
C LEU A 49 -3.74 -9.90 7.17
N LEU A 50 -4.98 -10.39 7.06
CA LEU A 50 -5.78 -10.87 8.19
C LEU A 50 -5.14 -12.10 8.83
N SER A 51 -4.65 -13.04 8.04
CA SER A 51 -3.90 -14.21 8.53
C SER A 51 -2.65 -13.82 9.30
N ARG A 52 -1.94 -12.77 8.87
CA ARG A 52 -0.70 -12.31 9.52
C ARG A 52 -0.95 -11.52 10.80
N TYR A 53 -1.94 -10.63 10.79
CA TYR A 53 -2.16 -9.66 11.87
C TYR A 53 -3.32 -10.03 12.80
N GLY A 54 -4.11 -11.04 12.47
CA GLY A 54 -5.33 -11.42 13.16
C GLY A 54 -6.54 -10.58 12.75
N GLU A 55 -7.72 -11.21 12.82
CA GLU A 55 -9.00 -10.53 12.67
C GLU A 55 -9.21 -9.46 13.75
N GLY A 56 -9.84 -8.35 13.40
CA GLY A 56 -10.06 -7.21 14.30
C GLY A 56 -8.85 -6.28 14.50
N THR A 57 -7.63 -6.70 14.15
CA THR A 57 -6.43 -5.84 14.24
C THR A 57 -6.42 -4.76 13.16
N ILE A 58 -6.88 -5.09 11.95
CA ILE A 58 -6.93 -4.16 10.82
C ILE A 58 -8.22 -3.33 10.89
N LYS A 59 -8.11 -2.11 11.43
CA LYS A 59 -9.28 -1.20 11.56
C LYS A 59 -9.74 -0.60 10.23
N SER A 60 -8.82 -0.45 9.28
CA SER A 60 -9.14 0.10 7.97
C SER A 60 -8.20 -0.39 6.88
N ILE A 61 -8.73 -0.52 5.66
CA ILE A 61 -7.98 -0.84 4.46
C ILE A 61 -8.41 0.10 3.32
N SER A 62 -7.45 0.60 2.55
CA SER A 62 -7.69 1.54 1.45
C SER A 62 -7.02 1.07 0.16
N PHE A 63 -7.72 1.19 -0.96
CA PHE A 63 -7.26 0.78 -2.29
C PHE A 63 -7.46 1.89 -3.32
N ASP A 64 -6.73 1.80 -4.44
CA ASP A 64 -7.02 2.61 -5.62
C ASP A 64 -8.33 2.20 -6.30
N LYS A 65 -8.87 3.13 -7.12
CA LYS A 65 -10.06 2.88 -7.94
C LYS A 65 -9.92 1.68 -8.89
N GLY A 66 -8.69 1.32 -9.26
CA GLY A 66 -8.41 0.17 -10.13
C GLY A 66 -8.79 -1.18 -9.52
N PHE A 67 -8.89 -1.25 -8.19
CA PHE A 67 -9.19 -2.46 -7.42
C PHE A 67 -10.69 -2.68 -7.19
N TYR A 68 -11.54 -1.75 -7.63
CA TYR A 68 -12.96 -1.77 -7.29
C TYR A 68 -13.71 -2.95 -7.93
N LYS A 69 -14.39 -3.71 -7.06
CA LYS A 69 -15.45 -4.66 -7.41
C LYS A 69 -16.41 -4.75 -6.22
N LYS A 70 -17.71 -4.71 -6.50
CA LYS A 70 -18.75 -4.61 -5.46
C LYS A 70 -18.68 -5.79 -4.49
N GLU A 71 -18.55 -6.99 -5.03
CA GLU A 71 -18.49 -8.24 -4.28
C GLU A 71 -17.26 -8.28 -3.37
N ASN A 72 -16.12 -7.75 -3.83
CA ASN A 72 -14.92 -7.67 -2.99
C ASN A 72 -15.13 -6.71 -1.82
N LYS A 73 -15.77 -5.56 -2.05
CA LYS A 73 -16.06 -4.59 -1.00
C LYS A 73 -16.99 -5.19 0.05
N GLU A 74 -18.09 -5.79 -0.39
CA GLU A 74 -19.06 -6.44 0.49
C GLU A 74 -18.42 -7.53 1.35
N LEU A 75 -17.58 -8.38 0.75
CA LEU A 75 -16.86 -9.43 1.46
C LEU A 75 -15.86 -8.88 2.48
N LEU A 76 -15.04 -7.88 2.10
CA LEU A 76 -14.08 -7.29 3.02
C LEU A 76 -14.74 -6.59 4.22
N SER A 77 -15.89 -5.97 4.00
CA SER A 77 -16.64 -5.28 5.06
C SER A 77 -17.17 -6.22 6.15
N LEU A 78 -17.16 -7.54 5.94
CA LEU A 78 -17.47 -8.52 6.99
C LEU A 78 -16.35 -8.66 8.02
N TYR A 79 -15.11 -8.33 7.66
CA TYR A 79 -13.91 -8.58 8.49
C TYR A 79 -13.18 -7.29 8.88
N ILE A 80 -13.29 -6.24 8.06
CA ILE A 80 -12.57 -4.97 8.24
C ILE A 80 -13.61 -3.85 8.39
N PRO A 81 -13.62 -3.10 9.50
CA PRO A 81 -14.64 -2.08 9.75
C PRO A 81 -14.72 -0.98 8.69
N GLU A 82 -13.57 -0.51 8.20
CA GLU A 82 -13.49 0.62 7.26
C GLU A 82 -12.79 0.19 5.97
N VAL A 83 -13.58 -0.18 4.95
CA VAL A 83 -13.09 -0.58 3.62
C VAL A 83 -13.24 0.58 2.63
N ILE A 84 -12.12 1.22 2.31
CA ILE A 84 -12.04 2.32 1.36
C ILE A 84 -11.72 1.76 -0.03
N LEU A 85 -12.77 1.34 -0.74
CA LEU A 85 -12.71 0.84 -2.12
C LEU A 85 -13.51 1.80 -3.02
N PRO A 86 -12.91 2.88 -3.55
CA PRO A 86 -13.64 3.89 -4.30
C PRO A 86 -14.13 3.34 -5.64
N LYS A 87 -15.38 3.62 -6.00
CA LYS A 87 -15.99 3.07 -7.21
C LYS A 87 -15.28 3.53 -8.48
N LYS A 88 -15.09 2.58 -9.39
CA LYS A 88 -14.66 2.86 -10.76
C LYS A 88 -15.85 3.33 -11.60
N GLY A 89 -15.73 4.49 -12.24
CA GLY A 89 -16.75 5.03 -13.14
C GLY A 89 -17.84 5.87 -12.45
N LYS A 90 -19.05 5.87 -13.01
CA LYS A 90 -20.19 6.66 -12.50
C LYS A 90 -20.71 6.08 -11.17
N LYS A 91 -20.97 6.96 -10.21
CA LYS A 91 -21.52 6.63 -8.89
C LYS A 91 -23.02 6.86 -8.86
N ASN A 92 -23.74 6.03 -8.11
CA ASN A 92 -25.11 6.32 -7.72
C ASN A 92 -25.13 7.26 -6.48
N LYS A 93 -26.32 7.69 -6.06
CA LYS A 93 -26.47 8.62 -4.92
C LYS A 93 -25.87 8.05 -3.62
N ALA A 94 -26.15 6.79 -3.30
CA ALA A 94 -25.65 6.15 -2.09
C ALA A 94 -24.11 6.06 -2.06
N GLU A 95 -23.49 5.66 -3.17
CA GLU A 95 -22.03 5.60 -3.32
C GLU A 95 -21.40 6.99 -3.26
N GLN A 96 -22.10 8.00 -3.79
CA GLN A 96 -21.65 9.39 -3.70
C GLN A 96 -21.69 9.90 -2.27
N GLU A 97 -22.77 9.63 -1.53
CA GLU A 97 -22.91 9.98 -0.11
C GLU A 97 -21.83 9.29 0.72
N GLU A 98 -21.65 7.98 0.55
CA GLU A 98 -20.62 7.21 1.23
C GLU A 98 -19.21 7.77 0.96
N GLU A 99 -18.84 7.96 -0.31
CA GLU A 99 -17.52 8.48 -0.66
C GLU A 99 -17.34 9.97 -0.29
N SER A 100 -18.44 10.69 -0.05
CA SER A 100 -18.41 12.08 0.41
C SER A 100 -18.19 12.21 1.92
N GLY A 101 -18.36 11.12 2.66
CA GLY A 101 -18.20 11.05 4.11
C GLY A 101 -16.81 11.47 4.59
N LYS A 102 -16.76 12.08 5.78
CA LYS A 102 -15.51 12.59 6.38
C LYS A 102 -14.47 11.48 6.58
N THR A 103 -14.89 10.32 7.10
CA THR A 103 -14.01 9.17 7.34
C THR A 103 -13.44 8.63 6.04
N PHE A 104 -14.30 8.44 5.03
CA PHE A 104 -13.90 7.96 3.72
C PHE A 104 -12.86 8.88 3.08
N LYS A 105 -13.12 10.19 3.02
CA LYS A 105 -12.18 11.18 2.52
C LYS A 105 -10.86 11.16 3.29
N LYS A 106 -10.91 11.15 4.63
CA LYS A 106 -9.70 11.15 5.46
C LYS A 106 -8.83 9.93 5.22
N LEU A 107 -9.42 8.74 5.18
CA LEU A 107 -8.69 7.50 4.95
C LEU A 107 -8.18 7.40 3.49
N ARG A 108 -8.98 7.87 2.54
CA ARG A 108 -8.56 8.02 1.14
C ARG A 108 -7.46 9.08 0.95
N HIS A 109 -7.38 10.12 1.76
CA HIS A 109 -6.27 11.08 1.69
C HIS A 109 -5.01 10.55 2.38
N LYS A 110 -5.14 9.73 3.43
CA LYS A 110 -3.98 8.99 3.96
C LYS A 110 -3.36 8.08 2.90
N HIS A 111 -4.16 7.62 1.94
CA HIS A 111 -3.70 6.92 0.74
C HIS A 111 -2.80 7.77 -0.18
N SER A 112 -2.88 9.11 -0.14
CA SER A 112 -1.96 9.97 -0.92
C SER A 112 -0.51 9.86 -0.44
N ALA A 113 -0.25 9.32 0.75
CA ALA A 113 1.10 8.99 1.21
C ALA A 113 1.75 7.87 0.39
N VAL A 114 1.00 7.18 -0.47
CA VAL A 114 1.51 6.01 -1.17
C VAL A 114 2.12 6.34 -2.53
N GLU A 115 1.84 7.51 -3.13
CA GLU A 115 2.70 8.04 -4.21
C GLU A 115 4.15 8.21 -3.71
N SER A 116 4.30 8.58 -2.43
CA SER A 116 5.60 8.61 -1.77
C SER A 116 6.18 7.19 -1.58
N ASP A 117 5.36 6.18 -1.28
CA ASP A 117 5.82 4.79 -1.19
C ASP A 117 6.27 4.23 -2.54
N ILE A 118 5.55 4.51 -3.64
CA ILE A 118 5.93 4.11 -5.00
C ILE A 118 7.23 4.81 -5.39
N ASN A 119 7.31 6.13 -5.24
CA ASN A 119 8.52 6.89 -5.53
C ASN A 119 9.71 6.40 -4.68
N ARG A 120 9.45 6.06 -3.41
CA ARG A 120 10.46 5.43 -2.55
C ARG A 120 10.92 4.11 -3.16
N LEU A 121 10.02 3.22 -3.52
CA LEU A 121 10.39 1.93 -4.11
C LEU A 121 11.21 2.07 -5.40
N GLU A 122 10.86 3.03 -6.27
CA GLU A 122 11.62 3.34 -7.48
C GLU A 122 13.06 3.76 -7.15
N HIS A 123 13.24 4.70 -6.21
CA HIS A 123 14.58 5.11 -5.76
C HIS A 123 15.37 3.99 -5.04
N HIS A 124 14.68 2.95 -4.56
CA HIS A 124 15.31 1.78 -3.94
C HIS A 124 15.44 0.61 -4.92
N GLY A 125 15.47 0.91 -6.21
CA GLY A 125 15.88 0.00 -7.26
C GLY A 125 14.74 -0.66 -8.00
N LEU A 126 13.47 -0.42 -7.65
CA LEU A 126 12.33 -0.97 -8.41
C LEU A 126 12.01 -0.19 -9.70
N ASP A 127 12.79 0.86 -10.00
CA ASP A 127 12.81 1.55 -11.30
C ASP A 127 13.47 0.71 -12.41
N ARG A 128 14.33 -0.25 -12.03
CA ARG A 128 15.06 -1.15 -12.93
C ARG A 128 15.06 -2.57 -12.40
N CYS A 129 15.33 -3.55 -13.26
CA CYS A 129 15.55 -4.94 -12.82
C CYS A 129 16.56 -5.58 -13.78
N PRO A 130 17.82 -5.78 -13.35
CA PRO A 130 18.83 -6.46 -14.17
C PRO A 130 18.59 -7.98 -14.20
N ASP A 131 17.89 -8.50 -13.20
CA ASP A 131 17.57 -9.92 -13.04
C ASP A 131 16.64 -10.41 -14.16
N LYS A 132 16.96 -11.60 -14.70
CA LYS A 132 16.21 -12.24 -15.77
C LYS A 132 15.28 -13.34 -15.24
N GLY A 133 14.07 -13.39 -15.80
CA GLY A 133 13.07 -14.38 -15.45
C GLY A 133 12.26 -14.01 -14.21
N LEU A 134 11.04 -14.56 -14.15
CA LEU A 134 10.05 -14.20 -13.14
C LEU A 134 10.51 -14.47 -11.70
N HIS A 135 11.15 -15.60 -11.45
CA HIS A 135 11.62 -15.95 -10.10
C HIS A 135 12.66 -14.93 -9.60
N ALA A 136 13.60 -14.53 -10.45
CA ALA A 136 14.59 -13.53 -10.11
C ALA A 136 13.95 -12.15 -9.94
N PHE A 137 13.00 -11.77 -10.81
CA PHE A 137 12.21 -10.55 -10.67
C PHE A 137 11.48 -10.49 -9.32
N LYS A 138 10.81 -11.56 -8.88
CA LYS A 138 10.13 -11.63 -7.57
C LYS A 138 11.11 -11.40 -6.42
N ARG A 139 12.28 -12.04 -6.44
CA ARG A 139 13.32 -11.83 -5.42
C ARG A 139 13.83 -10.39 -5.44
N TYR A 140 14.07 -9.84 -6.61
CA TYR A 140 14.53 -8.47 -6.77
C TYR A 140 13.51 -7.46 -6.20
N CYS A 141 12.22 -7.69 -6.47
CA CYS A 141 11.13 -6.90 -5.87
C CYS A 141 11.16 -6.96 -4.33
N ALA A 142 11.30 -8.15 -3.76
CA ALA A 142 11.39 -8.33 -2.32
C ALA A 142 12.59 -7.59 -1.70
N MET A 143 13.74 -7.60 -2.39
CA MET A 143 14.93 -6.85 -1.95
C MET A 143 14.72 -5.33 -2.01
N GLY A 144 14.06 -4.81 -3.04
CA GLY A 144 13.72 -3.37 -3.12
C GLY A 144 12.78 -2.94 -2.00
N VAL A 145 11.79 -3.77 -1.66
CA VAL A 145 10.90 -3.55 -0.51
C VAL A 145 11.69 -3.54 0.82
N LEU A 146 12.60 -4.49 1.01
CA LEU A 146 13.46 -4.54 2.19
C LEU A 146 14.34 -3.27 2.31
N ALA A 147 15.00 -2.88 1.21
CA ALA A 147 15.83 -1.68 1.18
C ALA A 147 15.03 -0.41 1.52
N ALA A 148 13.83 -0.26 0.95
CA ALA A 148 12.94 0.85 1.22
C ALA A 148 12.50 0.91 2.70
N ASN A 149 12.21 -0.23 3.31
CA ASN A 149 11.85 -0.32 4.74
C ASN A 149 13.05 -0.02 5.66
N LEU A 150 14.26 -0.51 5.32
CA LEU A 150 15.47 -0.21 6.09
C LEU A 150 15.82 1.27 6.06
N HIS A 151 15.72 1.92 4.91
CA HIS A 151 15.93 3.36 4.81
C HIS A 151 14.87 4.14 5.62
N LYS A 152 13.60 3.73 5.55
CA LYS A 152 12.54 4.32 6.38
C LYS A 152 12.85 4.21 7.89
N LEU A 153 13.31 3.04 8.34
CA LEU A 153 13.72 2.84 9.72
C LEU A 153 14.89 3.76 10.10
N GLY A 154 15.90 3.90 9.23
CA GLY A 154 17.00 4.84 9.41
C GLY A 154 16.51 6.27 9.63
N ASN A 155 15.56 6.74 8.82
CA ASN A 155 14.97 8.08 8.97
C ASN A 155 14.25 8.24 10.31
N VAL A 156 13.48 7.24 10.74
CA VAL A 156 12.81 7.24 12.05
C VAL A 156 13.82 7.34 13.19
N LEU A 157 14.94 6.61 13.12
CA LEU A 157 16.00 6.66 14.13
C LEU A 157 16.69 8.04 14.17
N GLN A 158 16.99 8.61 13.01
CA GLN A 158 17.59 9.96 12.93
C GLN A 158 16.65 11.04 13.49
N GLU A 159 15.36 10.99 13.17
CA GLU A 159 14.37 11.91 13.73
C GLU A 159 14.27 11.79 15.25
N LYS A 160 14.30 10.56 15.78
CA LYS A 160 14.29 10.31 17.23
C LYS A 160 15.52 10.91 17.89
N ALA A 161 16.71 10.73 17.31
CA ALA A 161 17.95 11.31 17.82
C ALA A 161 17.93 12.85 17.79
N ARG A 162 17.46 13.47 16.69
CA ARG A 162 17.32 14.93 16.59
C ARG A 162 16.40 15.50 17.67
N LYS A 163 15.23 14.88 17.88
CA LYS A 163 14.27 15.28 18.94
C LYS A 163 14.87 15.15 20.34
N GLN A 164 15.72 14.15 20.59
CA GLN A 164 16.42 14.01 21.87
C GLN A 164 17.45 15.13 22.06
N CYS A 165 18.27 15.42 21.05
CA CYS A 165 19.24 16.53 21.11
C CYS A 165 18.55 17.89 21.34
N GLU A 166 17.43 18.16 20.68
CA GLU A 166 16.67 19.40 20.88
C GLU A 166 16.11 19.53 22.30
N LYS A 167 15.62 18.43 22.89
CA LYS A 167 15.15 18.43 24.28
C LYS A 167 16.28 18.72 25.26
N LEU A 168 17.45 18.11 25.06
CA LEU A 168 18.63 18.36 25.89
C LEU A 168 19.10 19.81 25.78
N ARG A 169 19.10 20.39 24.58
CA ARG A 169 19.45 21.80 24.34
C ARG A 169 18.48 22.80 24.96
N LYS A 170 17.20 22.44 25.12
CA LYS A 170 16.19 23.29 25.77
C LYS A 170 16.19 23.17 27.30
N ALA A 171 16.80 22.12 27.84
CA ALA A 171 16.89 21.86 29.27
C ALA A 171 18.20 22.38 29.90
N ALA A 172 19.18 22.73 29.06
CA ALA A 172 20.40 23.44 29.43
C ALA A 172 20.22 24.95 29.27
#